data_AF-A0AAW2TC09-F1
#
_entry.id   AF-A0AAW2TC09-F1
#
_cell.length_a   1.000
_cell.length_b   1.000
_cell.length_c   1.000
_cell.angle_alpha   90.00
_cell.angle_beta   90.00
_cell.angle_gamma   90.00
#
_symmetry.space_group_name_H-M   'P 1'
#
loop_
_entity.id
_entity.type
_entity.pdbx_description
1 polymer ?
#
loop_
_entity_poly.entity_id
_entity_poly.type
_entity_poly.pdbx_seq_one_letter_code
_entity_poly.pdbx_strand_id
1 'polypeptide(L)'
;MCTNKSKLTGNEWVSMGENVSAIFQRKLPPKCKDPGTFSIPCQIENIGIENAMCDFGASINVMPLAIYESLNVGQLKETGVVLQHADRSIVYPEGVLEDVLVQVNELVFSTDFYVLDMTVDNSPIPHLSY
;
A
#
# COMPACT_ATOMS: atom_id res chain seq x y z
N MET A 1 -13.97 31.59 27.25
CA MET A 1 -14.35 32.41 26.08
C MET A 1 -13.65 33.76 26.21
N CYS A 2 -12.59 34.00 25.45
CA CYS A 2 -11.97 35.32 25.37
C CYS A 2 -11.64 35.60 23.90
N THR A 3 -12.42 36.44 23.23
CA THR A 3 -12.13 36.95 21.88
C THR A 3 -11.75 38.42 22.00
N ASN A 4 -10.46 38.70 22.22
CA ASN A 4 -9.95 40.05 22.04
C ASN A 4 -9.73 40.27 20.54
N LYS A 5 -10.67 40.97 19.88
CA LYS A 5 -10.53 41.41 18.49
C LYS A 5 -9.79 42.74 18.47
N SER A 6 -8.49 42.70 18.20
CA SER A 6 -7.74 43.89 17.80
C SER A 6 -8.20 44.35 16.42
N LYS A 7 -8.55 45.63 16.30
CA LYS A 7 -9.06 46.24 15.06
C LYS A 7 -7.85 46.71 14.25
N LEU A 8 -7.48 45.95 13.21
CA LEU A 8 -6.38 46.31 12.33
C LEU A 8 -6.78 47.53 11.49
N THR A 9 -6.00 48.60 11.52
CA THR A 9 -6.15 49.73 10.58
C THR A 9 -5.61 49.33 9.21
N GLY A 10 -6.25 49.79 8.13
CA GLY A 10 -6.21 49.21 6.78
C GLY A 10 -4.85 49.15 6.05
N ASN A 11 -3.76 49.48 6.73
CA ASN A 11 -2.40 49.61 6.24
C ASN A 11 -1.36 48.97 7.19
N GLU A 12 -1.82 48.14 8.14
CA GLU A 12 -0.96 47.35 9.02
C GLU A 12 -0.42 46.09 8.32
N TRP A 13 0.90 45.92 8.33
CA TRP A 13 1.56 44.71 7.83
C TRP A 13 1.65 43.67 8.94
N VAL A 14 0.98 42.54 8.76
CA VAL A 14 1.04 41.39 9.67
C VAL A 14 1.89 40.30 9.03
N SER A 15 2.92 39.83 9.74
CA SER A 15 3.73 38.69 9.29
C SER A 15 2.91 37.41 9.43
N MET A 16 2.64 36.73 8.31
CA MET A 16 1.95 35.44 8.29
C MET A 16 2.98 34.30 8.29
N GLY A 17 2.71 33.25 9.07
CA GLY A 17 3.50 32.02 9.00
C GLY A 17 3.33 31.31 7.65
N GLU A 18 4.33 30.52 7.23
CA GLU A 18 4.40 29.89 5.91
C GLU A 18 3.11 29.12 5.55
N ASN A 19 2.57 28.35 6.49
CA ASN A 19 1.31 27.59 6.32
C ASN A 19 0.10 28.48 5.97
N VAL A 20 0.00 29.67 6.55
CA VAL A 20 -1.13 30.60 6.31
C VAL A 20 -0.93 31.35 5.00
N SER A 21 0.33 31.62 4.62
CA SER A 21 0.68 32.26 3.36
C SER A 21 0.37 31.36 2.15
N ALA A 22 0.62 30.05 2.26
CA ALA A 22 0.36 29.08 1.20
C ALA A 22 -1.13 29.01 0.84
N ILE A 23 -2.02 29.05 1.84
CA ILE A 23 -3.48 29.07 1.65
C ILE A 23 -3.91 30.31 0.86
N PHE A 24 -3.33 31.48 1.18
CA PHE A 24 -3.70 32.75 0.54
C PHE A 24 -3.07 32.91 -0.85
N GLN A 25 -1.87 32.35 -1.07
CA GLN A 25 -1.16 32.41 -2.35
C GLN A 25 -1.68 31.39 -3.37
N ARG A 26 -2.58 30.47 -2.99
CA ARG A 26 -3.08 29.36 -3.84
C ARG A 26 -1.97 28.56 -4.53
N LYS A 27 -0.75 28.60 -4.00
CA LYS A 27 0.36 27.81 -4.50
C LYS A 27 0.30 26.46 -3.80
N LEU A 28 -0.05 25.43 -4.57
CA LEU A 28 0.07 24.06 -4.07
C LEU A 28 1.53 23.79 -3.73
N PRO A 29 1.83 23.16 -2.58
CA PRO A 29 3.18 22.74 -2.28
C PRO A 29 3.67 21.77 -3.37
N PRO A 30 4.96 21.79 -3.71
CA PRO A 30 5.52 20.86 -4.69
C PRO A 30 5.27 19.42 -4.24
N LYS A 31 4.78 18.59 -5.18
CA LYS A 31 4.54 17.16 -4.92
C LYS A 31 5.87 16.49 -4.58
N CYS A 32 5.94 15.78 -3.45
CA CYS A 32 7.09 14.95 -3.11
C CYS A 32 7.25 13.83 -4.15
N LYS A 33 8.50 13.41 -4.39
CA LYS A 33 8.76 12.20 -5.18
C LYS A 33 8.12 11.00 -4.50
N ASP A 34 7.61 10.08 -5.30
CA ASP A 34 7.11 8.80 -4.80
C ASP A 34 8.28 8.05 -4.13
N PRO A 35 8.17 7.66 -2.85
CA PRO A 35 9.20 6.85 -2.20
C PRO A 35 9.40 5.47 -2.86
N GLY A 36 8.48 5.03 -3.72
CA GLY A 36 8.51 3.74 -4.39
C GLY A 36 7.83 2.66 -3.55
N THR A 37 8.24 1.41 -3.73
CA THR A 37 7.69 0.26 -3.01
C THR A 37 8.09 0.29 -1.54
N PHE A 38 7.10 0.19 -0.66
CA PHE A 38 7.32 -0.07 0.76
C PHE A 38 7.22 -1.57 1.03
N SER A 39 8.31 -2.19 1.49
CA SER A 39 8.34 -3.61 1.85
C SER A 39 8.65 -3.79 3.33
N ILE A 40 8.11 -4.86 3.91
CA ILE A 40 8.37 -5.29 5.28
C ILE A 40 8.85 -6.74 5.23
N PRO A 41 9.97 -7.09 5.88
CA PRO A 41 10.34 -8.48 6.05
C PRO A 41 9.34 -9.17 6.98
N CYS A 42 8.89 -10.36 6.59
CA CYS A 42 8.01 -11.17 7.40
C CYS A 42 8.38 -12.64 7.31
N GLN A 43 7.77 -13.45 8.17
CA GLN A 43 7.87 -14.89 8.11
C GLN A 43 6.46 -15.47 8.05
N ILE A 44 6.25 -16.39 7.12
CA ILE A 44 5.02 -17.16 7.00
C ILE A 44 5.39 -18.61 7.28
N GLU A 45 4.78 -19.21 8.31
CA GLU A 45 5.21 -20.50 8.84
C GLU A 45 6.72 -20.48 9.20
N ASN A 46 7.56 -21.18 8.44
CA ASN A 46 9.02 -21.22 8.60
C ASN A 46 9.77 -20.62 7.40
N ILE A 47 9.07 -19.95 6.48
CA ILE A 47 9.64 -19.33 5.29
C ILE A 47 9.80 -17.84 5.53
N GLY A 48 11.04 -17.37 5.53
CA GLY A 48 11.36 -15.95 5.59
C GLY A 48 11.12 -15.28 4.26
N ILE A 49 10.26 -14.26 4.25
CA ILE A 49 9.98 -13.38 3.12
C ILE A 49 10.71 -12.06 3.38
N GLU A 50 11.78 -11.81 2.63
CA GLU A 50 12.59 -10.61 2.82
C GLU A 50 11.83 -9.32 2.45
N ASN A 51 10.97 -9.39 1.45
CA ASN A 51 10.30 -8.23 0.87
C ASN A 51 8.79 -8.50 0.66
N ALA A 52 7.99 -8.43 1.71
CA ALA A 52 6.53 -8.40 1.55
C ALA A 52 6.08 -6.96 1.26
N MET A 53 5.50 -6.72 0.08
CA MET A 53 5.02 -5.40 -0.31
C MET A 53 3.81 -5.00 0.53
N CYS A 54 3.81 -3.77 1.05
CA CYS A 54 2.69 -3.21 1.78
C CYS A 54 2.08 -2.05 0.99
N ASP A 55 0.90 -2.29 0.42
CA ASP A 55 0.08 -1.27 -0.22
C ASP A 55 -1.01 -0.81 0.74
N PHE A 56 -0.87 0.40 1.30
CA PHE A 56 -1.89 0.99 2.20
C PHE A 56 -3.21 1.32 1.50
N GLY A 57 -3.25 1.32 0.16
CA GLY A 57 -4.47 1.46 -0.63
C GLY A 57 -5.17 0.13 -0.91
N ALA A 58 -4.52 -1.01 -0.66
CA ALA A 58 -5.10 -2.32 -0.87
C ALA A 58 -5.94 -2.75 0.34
N SER A 59 -7.11 -3.31 0.07
CA SER A 59 -8.01 -3.85 1.10
C SER A 59 -7.87 -5.36 1.29
N ILE A 60 -7.01 -6.02 0.51
CA ILE A 60 -6.83 -7.47 0.50
C ILE A 60 -5.33 -7.81 0.48
N ASN A 61 -5.00 -8.99 0.99
CA ASN A 61 -3.66 -9.55 0.88
C ASN A 61 -3.60 -10.57 -0.25
N VAL A 62 -2.49 -10.56 -0.98
CA VAL A 62 -2.30 -11.42 -2.15
C VAL A 62 -0.98 -12.18 -2.00
N MET A 63 -0.98 -13.47 -2.33
CA MET A 63 0.19 -14.33 -2.30
C MET A 63 0.45 -14.90 -3.71
N PRO A 64 1.68 -14.82 -4.24
CA PRO A 64 2.05 -15.53 -5.46
C PRO A 64 1.93 -17.04 -5.31
N LEU A 65 1.43 -17.73 -6.34
CA LEU A 65 1.28 -19.18 -6.35
C LEU A 65 2.60 -19.92 -6.02
N ALA A 66 3.72 -19.45 -6.55
CA ALA A 66 5.04 -20.01 -6.26
C ALA A 66 5.40 -19.98 -4.77
N ILE A 67 4.99 -18.95 -4.03
CA ILE A 67 5.20 -18.88 -2.58
C ILE A 67 4.26 -19.87 -1.87
N TYR A 68 2.98 -19.91 -2.26
CA TYR A 68 2.02 -20.89 -1.74
C TYR A 68 2.53 -22.33 -1.91
N GLU A 69 3.02 -22.69 -3.10
CA GLU A 69 3.56 -24.02 -3.38
C GLU A 69 4.79 -24.33 -2.50
N SER A 70 5.62 -23.34 -2.20
CA SER A 70 6.79 -23.50 -1.34
C SER A 70 6.43 -23.72 0.14
N LEU A 71 5.29 -23.17 0.59
CA LEU A 71 4.83 -23.27 1.97
C LEU A 71 4.35 -24.69 2.34
N ASN A 72 4.00 -25.52 1.33
CA ASN A 72 3.40 -26.86 1.53
C ASN A 72 2.24 -26.82 2.55
N VAL A 73 1.47 -25.74 2.48
CA VAL A 73 0.27 -25.52 3.30
C VAL A 73 -0.93 -26.23 2.68
N GLY A 74 -2.00 -26.35 3.46
CA GLY A 74 -3.21 -27.08 3.04
C GLY A 74 -3.87 -26.54 1.77
N GLN A 75 -4.94 -27.20 1.36
CA GLN A 75 -5.66 -26.86 0.13
C GLN A 75 -6.25 -25.44 0.17
N LEU A 76 -6.17 -24.74 -0.96
CA LEU A 76 -6.90 -23.49 -1.17
C LEU A 76 -8.41 -23.69 -1.13
N LYS A 77 -9.10 -22.74 -0.51
CA LYS A 77 -10.55 -22.66 -0.56
C LYS A 77 -11.00 -22.00 -1.86
N GLU A 78 -12.00 -22.60 -2.50
CA GLU A 78 -12.61 -22.02 -3.69
C GLU A 78 -13.21 -20.64 -3.38
N THR A 79 -13.04 -19.70 -4.30
CA THR A 79 -13.56 -18.35 -4.17
C THR A 79 -14.20 -17.87 -5.47
N GLY A 80 -15.33 -17.19 -5.37
CA GLY A 80 -15.98 -16.51 -6.50
C GLY A 80 -15.48 -15.09 -6.73
N VAL A 81 -14.45 -14.67 -6.01
CA VAL A 81 -13.89 -13.31 -6.11
C VAL A 81 -13.08 -13.17 -7.40
N VAL A 82 -13.24 -12.02 -8.04
CA VAL A 82 -12.48 -11.63 -9.22
C VAL A 82 -11.77 -10.31 -8.90
N LEU A 83 -10.49 -10.24 -9.23
CA LEU A 83 -9.67 -9.06 -8.97
C LEU A 83 -9.47 -8.26 -10.26
N GLN A 84 -9.40 -6.94 -10.12
CA GLN A 84 -9.05 -6.04 -11.22
C GLN A 84 -7.81 -5.24 -10.84
N HIS A 85 -6.77 -5.35 -11.66
CA HIS A 85 -5.53 -4.60 -11.49
C HIS A 85 -5.70 -3.13 -11.93
N ALA A 86 -4.71 -2.29 -11.61
CA ALA A 86 -4.71 -0.88 -12.00
C ALA A 86 -4.69 -0.68 -13.53
N ASP A 87 -4.15 -1.64 -14.28
CA ASP A 87 -4.18 -1.67 -15.75
C ASP A 87 -5.54 -2.14 -16.32
N ARG A 88 -6.51 -2.39 -15.44
CA ARG A 88 -7.87 -2.90 -15.72
C ARG A 88 -7.92 -4.36 -16.16
N SER A 89 -6.78 -5.06 -16.18
CA SER A 89 -6.77 -6.50 -16.38
C SER A 89 -7.52 -7.21 -15.26
N ILE A 90 -8.18 -8.30 -15.62
CA ILE A 90 -8.98 -9.11 -14.70
C ILE A 90 -8.17 -10.35 -14.37
N VAL A 91 -8.03 -10.63 -13.07
CA VAL A 91 -7.31 -11.80 -12.56
C VAL A 91 -8.24 -12.63 -11.69
N TYR A 92 -8.17 -13.95 -11.89
CA TYR A 92 -8.92 -14.93 -11.14
C TYR A 92 -7.96 -15.61 -10.16
N PRO A 93 -8.20 -15.53 -8.84
CA PRO A 93 -7.43 -16.28 -7.87
C PRO A 93 -7.60 -17.79 -8.06
N GLU A 94 -6.53 -18.54 -7.81
CA GLU A 94 -6.57 -20.00 -7.67
C GLU A 94 -7.40 -20.41 -6.44
N GLY A 95 -7.47 -19.54 -5.45
CA GLY A 95 -8.32 -19.68 -4.28
C GLY A 95 -7.92 -18.73 -3.15
N VAL A 96 -8.46 -18.97 -1.97
CA VAL A 96 -8.12 -18.27 -0.73
C VAL A 96 -7.41 -19.23 0.21
N LEU A 97 -6.27 -18.80 0.73
CA LEU A 97 -5.59 -19.43 1.84
C LEU A 97 -6.03 -18.71 3.13
N GLU A 98 -6.86 -19.36 3.93
CA GLU A 98 -7.42 -18.79 5.17
C GLU A 98 -6.53 -19.04 6.39
N ASP A 99 -6.62 -18.16 7.39
CA ASP A 99 -6.01 -18.31 8.72
C ASP A 99 -4.48 -18.49 8.73
N VAL A 100 -3.78 -17.77 7.86
CA VAL A 100 -2.31 -17.80 7.78
C VAL A 100 -1.69 -16.96 8.88
N LEU A 101 -0.76 -17.55 9.62
CA LEU A 101 0.04 -16.82 10.60
C LEU A 101 1.25 -16.16 9.94
N VAL A 102 1.28 -14.83 10.02
CA VAL A 102 2.37 -13.99 9.52
C VAL A 102 3.05 -13.33 10.71
N GLN A 103 4.34 -13.61 10.86
CA GLN A 103 5.17 -12.96 11.85
C GLN A 103 5.90 -11.77 11.24
N VAL A 104 5.75 -10.61 11.86
CA VAL A 104 6.46 -9.37 11.54
C VAL A 104 7.20 -8.94 12.79
N ASN A 105 8.54 -9.00 12.76
CA ASN A 105 9.39 -8.85 13.94
C ASN A 105 8.96 -9.83 15.06
N GLU A 106 8.47 -9.30 16.18
CA GLU A 106 8.03 -10.08 17.36
C GLU A 106 6.51 -10.29 17.41
N LEU A 107 5.77 -9.73 16.44
CA LEU A 107 4.31 -9.76 16.41
C LEU A 107 3.81 -10.80 15.41
N VAL A 108 2.75 -11.52 15.79
CA VAL A 108 2.09 -12.51 14.94
C VAL A 108 0.67 -12.05 14.63
N PHE A 109 0.32 -12.07 13.35
CA PHE A 109 -0.98 -11.69 12.84
C PHE A 109 -1.59 -12.88 12.07
N SER A 110 -2.89 -13.10 12.24
CA SER A 110 -3.63 -14.00 11.36
C SER A 110 -4.20 -13.22 10.19
N THR A 111 -4.10 -13.75 8.98
CA THR A 111 -4.70 -13.14 7.78
C THR A 111 -4.99 -14.19 6.72
N ASP A 112 -5.92 -13.85 5.83
CA ASP A 112 -6.20 -14.61 4.62
C ASP A 112 -5.42 -14.03 3.44
N PHE A 113 -5.09 -14.87 2.46
CA PHE A 113 -4.46 -14.47 1.21
C PHE A 113 -5.23 -14.99 0.00
N TYR A 114 -5.45 -14.12 -0.98
CA TYR A 114 -5.83 -14.57 -2.32
C TYR A 114 -4.58 -15.06 -3.05
N VAL A 115 -4.59 -16.32 -3.49
CA VAL A 115 -3.45 -16.89 -4.22
C VAL A 115 -3.64 -16.67 -5.71
N LEU A 116 -2.66 -16.00 -6.34
CA LEU A 116 -2.66 -15.70 -7.77
C LEU A 116 -1.48 -16.37 -8.46
N ASP A 117 -1.71 -16.93 -9.64
CA ASP A 117 -0.61 -17.22 -10.56
C ASP A 117 -0.05 -15.91 -11.13
N MET A 118 1.05 -15.45 -10.54
CA MET A 118 1.76 -14.24 -10.95
C MET A 118 2.99 -14.56 -11.78
N THR A 119 2.97 -15.60 -12.62
CA THR A 119 4.08 -15.87 -13.54
C THR A 119 4.60 -14.56 -14.14
N VAL A 120 5.88 -14.28 -13.89
CA VAL A 120 6.54 -13.12 -14.47
C VAL A 120 6.60 -13.41 -15.96
N ASP A 121 5.66 -12.84 -16.72
CA ASP A 121 5.84 -12.75 -18.15
C ASP A 121 7.15 -11.98 -18.33
N ASN A 122 8.17 -12.65 -18.90
CA ASN A 122 9.47 -12.05 -19.18
C ASN A 122 9.37 -11.00 -20.31
N SER A 123 8.18 -10.42 -20.52
CA SER A 123 8.00 -9.27 -21.37
C SER A 123 8.77 -8.11 -20.73
N PRO A 124 9.67 -7.45 -21.49
CA PRO A 124 10.48 -6.38 -20.97
C PRO A 124 9.53 -5.30 -20.43
N ILE A 125 9.70 -4.93 -19.15
CA ILE A 125 9.11 -3.75 -18.57
C ILE A 125 9.34 -2.61 -19.57
N PRO A 126 8.30 -2.06 -20.21
CA PRO A 126 8.50 -0.91 -21.08
C PRO A 126 9.11 0.16 -20.19
N HIS A 127 10.31 0.62 -20.54
CA HIS A 127 10.99 1.68 -19.83
C HIS A 127 10.02 2.85 -19.59
N LEU A 128 9.46 2.92 -18.38
CA LEU A 128 8.72 4.07 -17.89
C LEU A 128 9.75 4.98 -17.24
N SER A 129 10.33 5.84 -18.07
CA SER A 129 10.95 7.07 -17.63
C SER A 129 9.92 7.93 -16.91
N TYR A 130 10.10 8.12 -15.60
CA TYR A 130 9.56 9.24 -14.85
C TYR A 130 10.49 10.45 -14.95
#